data_AF-A0AAF0XUI3-F1
#
_entry.id   AF-A0AAF0XUI3-F1
#
_cell.length_a   1.000
_cell.length_b   1.000
_cell.length_c   1.000
_cell.angle_alpha   90.00
_cell.angle_beta   90.00
_cell.angle_gamma   90.00
#
_symmetry.space_group_name_H-M   'P 1'
#
loop_
_entity.id
_entity.type
_entity.pdbx_description
1 polymer ?
#
loop_
_entity_poly.entity_id
_entity_poly.type
_entity_poly.pdbx_seq_one_letter_code
_entity_poly.pdbx_strand_id
1 'polypeptide(L)'
;MKEEISWVYKVKRKSNGSVDYKARLVARGFSQSYGLDYEETFSPVAKMTSVQAILSMAASKGWKLWQLDVKNAFLYEDIDREIYIEQPLGFKSKKFPDYVRHLKKAIYGLKQAPPSWFGKIAQYLSFCDYSSSSADASLFIKKDSKVRVLVLLYVDDMIITGNDEQEINRLKDELAIRFEMKNLRS
;
A
#
# COMPACT_ATOMS: atom_id res chain seq x y z
N MET A 1 12.71 18.75 -8.28
CA MET A 1 12.93 18.93 -6.82
C MET A 1 14.01 17.98 -6.30
N LYS A 2 14.82 18.35 -5.30
CA LYS A 2 15.84 17.48 -4.68
C LYS A 2 15.39 17.02 -3.28
N GLU A 3 15.29 15.71 -3.07
CA GLU A 3 14.91 15.10 -1.80
C GLU A 3 16.11 14.47 -1.07
N GLU A 4 16.18 14.69 0.24
CA GLU A 4 17.08 13.92 1.10
C GLU A 4 16.54 12.49 1.27
N ILE A 5 17.46 11.54 1.40
CA ILE A 5 17.11 10.12 1.56
C ILE A 5 17.85 9.51 2.76
N SER A 6 17.29 8.43 3.30
CA SER A 6 17.92 7.66 4.35
C SER A 6 17.63 6.18 4.22
N TRP A 7 18.57 5.37 4.69
CA TRP A 7 18.38 3.94 4.83
C TRP A 7 17.67 3.64 6.16
N VAL A 8 16.55 2.93 6.09
CA VAL A 8 15.88 2.36 7.27
C VAL A 8 16.19 0.87 7.31
N TYR A 9 16.85 0.45 8.38
CA TYR A 9 17.22 -0.94 8.62
C TYR A 9 16.24 -1.59 9.60
N LYS A 10 15.80 -2.82 9.30
CA LYS A 10 14.94 -3.60 10.18
C LYS A 10 15.41 -5.04 10.23
N VAL A 11 15.63 -5.53 11.44
CA VAL A 11 15.91 -6.95 11.71
C VAL A 11 14.57 -7.65 11.94
N LYS A 12 14.26 -8.69 11.17
CA LYS A 12 13.08 -9.54 11.38
C LYS A 12 13.54 -10.92 11.84
N ARG A 13 13.13 -11.32 13.05
CA ARG A 13 13.27 -12.70 13.53
C ARG A 13 12.07 -13.51 13.07
N LYS A 14 12.32 -14.65 12.42
CA LYS A 14 11.28 -15.59 11.99
C LYS A 14 10.93 -16.54 13.13
N SER A 15 9.76 -17.16 13.05
CA SER A 15 9.29 -18.16 14.02
C SER A 15 10.23 -19.37 14.13
N ASN A 16 10.96 -19.70 13.08
CA ASN A 16 11.98 -20.77 13.07
C ASN A 16 13.35 -20.35 13.65
N GLY A 17 13.46 -19.15 14.25
CA GLY A 17 14.69 -18.64 14.85
C GLY A 17 15.66 -17.96 13.87
N SER A 18 15.44 -18.03 12.56
CA SER A 18 16.30 -17.36 11.58
C SER A 18 16.09 -15.84 11.54
N VAL A 19 17.11 -15.11 11.09
CA VAL A 19 17.13 -13.64 11.05
C VAL A 19 17.19 -13.15 9.61
N ASP A 20 16.22 -12.32 9.23
CA ASP A 20 16.26 -11.55 7.99
C ASP A 20 16.66 -10.10 8.28
N TYR A 21 17.63 -9.59 7.52
CA TYR A 21 18.00 -8.18 7.52
C TYR A 21 17.30 -7.49 6.36
N LYS A 22 16.52 -6.44 6.64
CA LYS A 22 15.86 -5.61 5.64
C LYS A 22 16.44 -4.21 5.66
N ALA A 23 16.73 -3.67 4.49
CA ALA A 23 17.04 -2.26 4.28
C ALA A 23 16.02 -1.66 3.32
N ARG A 24 15.57 -0.44 3.60
CA ARG A 24 14.67 0.32 2.72
C ARG A 24 15.26 1.71 2.50
N LEU A 25 15.21 2.18 1.26
CA LEU A 25 15.50 3.57 0.95
C LEU A 25 14.21 4.37 1.11
N VAL A 26 14.28 5.43 1.93
CA VAL A 26 13.13 6.25 2.30
C VAL A 26 13.48 7.72 2.03
N ALA A 27 12.58 8.45 1.37
CA ALA A 27 12.66 9.88 1.22
C ALA A 27 12.31 10.57 2.55
N ARG A 28 13.01 11.66 2.85
CA ARG A 28 12.72 12.53 3.98
C ARG A 28 11.72 13.60 3.58
N GLY A 29 10.48 13.22 3.27
CA GLY A 29 9.46 14.13 2.73
C GLY A 29 9.02 15.30 3.63
N PHE A 30 9.68 15.54 4.78
CA PHE A 30 9.46 16.72 5.60
C PHE A 30 9.92 18.02 4.91
N SER A 31 10.82 17.93 3.92
CA SER A 31 11.25 19.07 3.09
C SER A 31 10.24 19.48 2.01
N GLN A 32 9.15 18.71 1.83
CA GLN A 32 8.17 18.96 0.78
C GLN A 32 7.15 20.04 1.14
N SER A 33 6.92 20.97 0.23
CA SER A 33 6.00 22.11 0.35
C SER A 33 4.71 21.91 -0.46
N TYR A 34 3.57 22.12 0.20
CA TYR A 34 2.25 22.08 -0.44
C TYR A 34 2.14 23.12 -1.56
N GLY A 35 1.55 22.74 -2.70
CA GLY A 35 1.36 23.60 -3.87
C GLY A 35 2.60 23.77 -4.76
N LEU A 36 3.77 23.31 -4.32
CA LEU A 36 5.00 23.26 -5.12
C LEU A 36 5.36 21.81 -5.47
N ASP A 37 5.38 20.97 -4.45
CA ASP A 37 5.95 19.63 -4.54
C ASP A 37 4.89 18.52 -4.53
N TYR A 38 3.72 18.85 -3.99
CA TYR A 38 2.53 18.00 -4.01
C TYR A 38 1.28 18.87 -3.92
N GLU A 39 0.19 18.39 -4.52
CA GLU A 39 -1.13 19.04 -4.48
C GLU A 39 -2.15 18.26 -3.63
N GLU A 40 -1.95 16.95 -3.43
CA GLU A 40 -2.80 16.10 -2.60
C GLU A 40 -1.97 15.34 -1.56
N THR A 41 -2.40 15.37 -0.29
CA THR A 41 -1.79 14.60 0.81
C THR A 41 -2.69 13.52 1.40
N PHE A 42 -3.96 13.50 1.00
CA PHE A 42 -4.96 12.73 1.71
C PHE A 42 -5.18 11.39 1.03
N SER A 43 -4.40 10.39 1.43
CA SER A 43 -4.82 9.01 1.27
C SER A 43 -5.85 8.71 2.36
N PRO A 44 -7.03 8.15 2.03
CA PRO A 44 -7.93 7.59 3.02
C PRO A 44 -7.18 6.59 3.91
N VAL A 45 -7.32 6.76 5.23
CA VAL A 45 -6.82 5.83 6.24
C VAL A 45 -8.02 5.11 6.82
N ALA A 46 -7.94 3.78 6.91
CA ALA A 46 -9.03 3.01 7.50
C ALA A 46 -9.33 3.49 8.92
N LYS A 47 -10.60 3.80 9.17
CA LYS A 47 -11.05 4.15 10.51
C LYS A 47 -11.00 2.91 11.38
N MET A 48 -10.60 3.09 12.64
CA MET A 48 -10.61 1.97 13.59
C MET A 48 -12.01 1.40 13.82
N THR A 49 -13.05 2.22 13.69
CA THR A 49 -14.44 1.78 13.72
C THR A 49 -14.78 0.84 12.57
N SER A 50 -14.23 1.07 11.37
CA SER A 50 -14.40 0.18 10.21
C SER A 50 -13.68 -1.15 10.41
N VAL A 51 -12.46 -1.12 10.95
CA VAL A 51 -11.71 -2.35 11.32
C VAL A 51 -12.54 -3.18 12.31
N GLN A 52 -13.00 -2.55 13.39
CA GLN A 52 -13.83 -3.22 14.41
C GLN A 52 -15.13 -3.76 13.81
N ALA A 53 -15.84 -2.97 13.01
CA ALA A 53 -17.10 -3.39 12.39
C ALA A 53 -16.92 -4.61 11.48
N ILE A 54 -15.86 -4.66 10.68
CA ILE A 54 -15.56 -5.81 9.81
C ILE A 54 -15.23 -7.04 10.63
N LEU A 55 -14.40 -6.92 11.66
CA LEU A 55 -14.05 -8.03 12.55
C LEU A 55 -15.30 -8.57 13.28
N SER A 56 -16.13 -7.69 13.83
CA SER A 56 -17.38 -8.06 14.50
C SER A 56 -18.36 -8.72 13.55
N MET A 57 -18.48 -8.22 12.31
CA MET A 57 -19.37 -8.82 11.31
C MET A 57 -18.87 -10.20 10.86
N ALA A 58 -17.57 -10.36 10.61
CA ALA A 58 -16.97 -11.63 10.26
C ALA A 58 -17.21 -12.66 11.38
N ALA A 59 -16.97 -12.29 12.63
CA ALA A 59 -17.24 -13.15 13.79
C ALA A 59 -18.73 -13.50 13.92
N SER A 60 -19.63 -12.53 13.78
CA SER A 60 -21.08 -12.75 13.90
C SER A 60 -21.65 -13.64 12.80
N LYS A 61 -21.10 -13.55 11.58
CA LYS A 61 -21.58 -14.29 10.41
C LYS A 61 -20.80 -15.58 10.12
N GLY A 62 -19.77 -15.88 10.91
CA GLY A 62 -18.87 -17.00 10.68
C GLY A 62 -18.06 -16.87 9.40
N TRP A 63 -17.80 -15.64 8.93
CA TRP A 63 -16.99 -15.42 7.75
C TRP A 63 -15.50 -15.50 8.09
N LYS A 64 -14.73 -16.09 7.18
CA LYS A 64 -13.28 -16.09 7.27
C LYS A 64 -12.73 -14.69 7.01
N LEU A 65 -11.57 -14.41 7.60
CA LEU A 65 -10.80 -13.19 7.38
C LEU A 65 -9.52 -13.56 6.63
N TRP A 66 -9.18 -12.76 5.63
CA TRP A 66 -7.92 -12.88 4.91
C TRP A 66 -7.19 -11.55 4.99
N GLN A 67 -5.89 -11.59 5.26
CA GLN A 67 -5.04 -10.41 5.26
C GLN A 67 -4.01 -10.52 4.15
N LEU A 68 -3.97 -9.54 3.25
CA LEU A 68 -2.96 -9.45 2.21
C LEU A 68 -2.00 -8.30 2.51
N ASP A 69 -0.71 -8.53 2.28
CA ASP A 69 0.36 -7.53 2.32
C ASP A 69 0.82 -7.25 0.89
N VAL A 70 0.91 -5.96 0.54
CA VAL A 70 1.43 -5.54 -0.76
C VAL A 70 2.93 -5.42 -0.69
N LYS A 71 3.62 -6.21 -1.52
CA LYS A 71 5.06 -6.10 -1.63
C LYS A 71 5.39 -4.84 -2.45
N ASN A 72 5.98 -3.84 -1.80
CA ASN A 72 6.41 -2.60 -2.45
C ASN A 72 5.27 -1.74 -3.04
N ALA A 73 4.19 -1.51 -2.27
CA ALA A 73 3.03 -0.71 -2.65
C ALA A 73 3.35 0.58 -3.43
N PHE A 74 4.43 1.27 -3.07
CA PHE A 74 4.81 2.55 -3.68
C PHE A 74 5.59 2.45 -5.00
N LEU A 75 6.06 1.26 -5.41
CA LEU A 75 6.76 1.09 -6.69
C LEU A 75 5.83 0.92 -7.89
N TYR A 76 4.51 0.87 -7.67
CA TYR A 76 3.54 0.57 -8.71
C TYR A 76 3.12 1.80 -9.52
N GLU A 77 3.33 3.03 -9.03
CA GLU A 77 3.02 4.24 -9.79
C GLU A 77 4.27 4.95 -10.31
N ASP A 78 4.14 5.48 -11.53
CA ASP A 78 5.04 6.50 -12.02
C ASP A 78 4.77 7.79 -11.27
N ILE A 79 5.83 8.52 -10.97
CA ILE A 79 5.73 9.82 -10.32
C ILE A 79 5.29 10.80 -11.39
N ASP A 80 4.20 11.50 -11.14
CA ASP A 80 3.65 12.56 -11.98
C ASP A 80 4.58 13.80 -12.08
N ARG A 81 5.60 13.86 -11.21
CA ARG A 81 6.60 14.93 -11.14
C ARG A 81 8.03 14.41 -11.17
N GLU A 82 8.93 15.19 -11.75
CA GLU A 82 10.37 14.92 -11.72
C GLU A 82 10.94 15.16 -10.32
N ILE A 83 11.18 14.06 -9.61
CA ILE A 83 11.81 14.05 -8.29
C ILE A 83 13.21 13.48 -8.41
N TYR A 84 14.18 14.26 -7.94
CA TYR A 84 15.56 13.85 -7.85
C TYR A 84 15.90 13.58 -6.40
N ILE A 85 16.65 12.51 -6.14
CA ILE A 85 17.16 12.16 -4.80
C ILE A 85 18.68 12.30 -4.78
N GLU A 86 19.22 12.52 -3.60
CA GLU A 86 20.66 12.35 -3.38
C GLU A 86 21.12 10.93 -3.72
N GLN A 87 22.40 10.80 -4.06
CA GLN A 87 22.99 9.47 -4.25
C GLN A 87 23.04 8.75 -2.90
N PRO A 88 22.45 7.53 -2.78
CA PRO A 88 22.44 6.79 -1.53
C PRO A 88 23.85 6.51 -1.04
N LEU A 89 24.02 6.43 0.28
CA LEU A 89 25.24 5.94 0.88
C LEU A 89 25.54 4.53 0.32
N GLY A 90 26.78 4.32 -0.15
CA GLY A 90 27.20 3.10 -0.84
C GLY A 90 27.01 3.09 -2.36
N PHE A 91 26.26 4.05 -2.93
CA PHE A 91 25.96 4.14 -4.36
C PHE A 91 26.42 5.46 -5.02
N LYS A 92 27.20 6.27 -4.29
CA LYS A 92 27.83 7.50 -4.82
C LYS A 92 28.82 7.16 -5.92
N SER A 93 28.66 7.79 -7.08
CA SER A 93 29.58 7.65 -8.21
C SER A 93 30.93 8.28 -7.89
N LYS A 94 32.03 7.55 -8.12
CA LYS A 94 33.39 8.09 -8.01
C LYS A 94 33.67 9.17 -9.06
N LYS A 95 33.07 9.05 -10.26
CA LYS A 95 33.25 9.99 -11.37
C LYS A 95 32.37 11.24 -11.22
N PHE A 96 31.21 11.08 -10.59
CA PHE A 96 30.20 12.13 -10.46
C PHE A 96 29.61 12.16 -9.04
N PRO A 97 30.40 12.59 -8.04
CA PRO A 97 30.00 12.53 -6.63
C PRO A 97 28.80 13.45 -6.31
N ASP A 98 28.68 14.58 -7.01
CA ASP A 98 27.66 15.60 -6.76
C ASP A 98 26.36 15.40 -7.56
N TYR A 99 26.30 14.35 -8.38
CA TYR A 99 25.11 14.07 -9.17
C TYR A 99 23.96 13.62 -8.27
N VAL A 100 22.75 13.88 -8.74
CA VAL A 100 21.50 13.36 -8.17
C VAL A 100 21.00 12.17 -9.01
N ARG A 101 20.04 11.42 -8.48
CA ARG A 101 19.36 10.34 -9.21
C ARG A 101 17.91 10.73 -9.45
N HIS A 102 17.45 10.57 -10.68
CA HIS A 102 16.04 10.74 -11.01
C HIS A 102 15.25 9.52 -10.50
N LEU A 103 14.24 9.77 -9.68
CA LEU A 103 13.33 8.76 -9.16
C LEU A 103 12.28 8.45 -10.24
N LYS A 104 12.23 7.21 -10.72
CA LYS A 104 11.23 6.78 -11.71
C LYS A 104 9.93 6.29 -11.07
N LYS A 105 9.99 5.84 -9.82
CA LYS A 105 8.89 5.24 -9.07
C LYS A 105 8.87 5.81 -7.66
N ALA A 106 7.71 5.98 -7.06
CA ALA A 106 7.62 6.53 -5.72
C ALA A 106 8.31 5.60 -4.69
N ILE A 107 8.92 6.20 -3.66
CA ILE A 107 9.49 5.48 -2.52
C ILE A 107 8.79 5.89 -1.24
N TYR A 108 8.95 5.08 -0.19
CA TYR A 108 8.46 5.40 1.15
C TYR A 108 8.93 6.80 1.58
N GLY A 109 8.08 7.51 2.30
CA GLY A 109 8.40 8.82 2.87
C GLY A 109 8.19 10.01 1.93
N LEU A 110 7.88 9.76 0.66
CA LEU A 110 7.30 10.77 -0.22
C LEU A 110 5.83 10.99 0.12
N LYS A 111 5.37 12.25 0.16
CA LYS A 111 3.97 12.58 0.50
C LYS A 111 2.96 12.08 -0.53
N GLN A 112 3.36 11.97 -1.79
CA GLN A 112 2.51 11.48 -2.86
C GLN A 112 2.41 9.94 -2.92
N ALA A 113 3.30 9.19 -2.27
CA ALA A 113 3.32 7.74 -2.40
C ALA A 113 2.05 7.04 -1.86
N PRO A 114 1.51 7.39 -0.68
CA PRO A 114 0.28 6.79 -0.17
C PRO A 114 -0.98 7.09 -1.00
N PRO A 115 -1.29 8.36 -1.37
CA PRO A 115 -2.44 8.67 -2.23
C PRO A 115 -2.38 7.97 -3.59
N SER A 116 -1.20 7.97 -4.22
CA SER A 116 -0.91 7.22 -5.45
C SER A 116 -1.27 5.74 -5.35
N TRP A 117 -0.72 5.07 -4.34
CA TRP A 117 -1.02 3.66 -4.11
C TRP A 117 -2.52 3.42 -3.93
N PHE A 118 -3.17 4.23 -3.08
CA PHE A 118 -4.61 4.13 -2.83
C PHE A 118 -5.43 4.31 -4.10
N GLY A 119 -5.12 5.32 -4.92
CA GLY A 119 -5.80 5.59 -6.19
C GLY A 119 -5.75 4.39 -7.13
N LYS A 120 -4.56 3.79 -7.29
CA LYS A 120 -4.36 2.63 -8.17
C LYS A 120 -5.18 1.41 -7.74
N ILE A 121 -5.15 1.07 -6.45
CA ILE A 121 -5.89 -0.09 -5.95
C ILE A 121 -7.40 0.19 -5.94
N ALA A 122 -7.83 1.40 -5.58
CA ALA A 122 -9.24 1.80 -5.60
C ALA A 122 -9.81 1.74 -7.02
N GLN A 123 -9.06 2.19 -8.02
CA GLN A 123 -9.44 2.09 -9.43
C GLN A 123 -9.61 0.62 -9.85
N TYR A 124 -8.68 -0.25 -9.43
CA TYR A 124 -8.77 -1.68 -9.75
C TYR A 124 -9.96 -2.35 -9.05
N LEU A 125 -10.18 -2.08 -7.76
CA LEU A 125 -11.34 -2.59 -7.03
C LEU A 125 -12.65 -2.14 -7.69
N SER A 126 -12.71 -0.87 -8.14
CA SER A 126 -13.86 -0.35 -8.90
C SER A 126 -14.07 -1.09 -10.21
N PHE A 127 -13.00 -1.41 -10.94
CA PHE A 127 -13.05 -2.25 -12.14
C PHE A 127 -13.56 -3.67 -11.85
N CYS A 128 -13.33 -4.20 -10.65
CA CYS A 128 -13.82 -5.51 -10.19
C CYS A 128 -15.24 -5.46 -9.58
N ASP A 129 -16.00 -4.38 -9.81
CA ASP A 129 -17.35 -4.13 -9.28
C ASP A 129 -17.43 -3.91 -7.76
N TYR A 130 -16.34 -3.48 -7.12
CA TYR A 130 -16.38 -3.02 -5.74
C TYR A 130 -16.65 -1.53 -5.67
N SER A 131 -17.51 -1.13 -4.74
CA SER A 131 -17.83 0.28 -4.50
C SER A 131 -17.31 0.73 -3.14
N SER A 132 -16.71 1.92 -3.08
CA SER A 132 -16.31 2.51 -1.80
C SER A 132 -17.54 2.84 -0.95
N SER A 133 -17.43 2.63 0.37
CA SER A 133 -18.49 2.87 1.34
C SER A 133 -18.58 4.34 1.70
N SER A 134 -19.79 4.88 1.82
CA SER A 134 -20.02 6.24 2.32
C SER A 134 -19.58 6.43 3.77
N ALA A 135 -19.47 5.34 4.55
CA ALA A 135 -19.02 5.40 5.93
C ALA A 135 -17.49 5.52 6.06
N ASP A 136 -16.75 4.93 5.13
CA ASP A 136 -15.29 4.93 5.10
C ASP A 136 -14.78 4.72 3.67
N ALA A 137 -14.04 5.71 3.15
CA ALA A 137 -13.53 5.69 1.79
C ALA A 137 -12.54 4.53 1.54
N SER A 138 -11.91 3.98 2.59
CA SER A 138 -11.01 2.82 2.46
C SER A 138 -11.74 1.46 2.53
N LEU A 139 -13.05 1.46 2.78
CA LEU A 139 -13.88 0.25 2.79
C LEU A 139 -14.58 0.09 1.45
N PHE A 140 -14.25 -0.98 0.74
CA PHE A 140 -14.83 -1.38 -0.53
C PHE A 140 -15.78 -2.55 -0.34
N ILE A 141 -16.95 -2.49 -0.97
CA ILE A 141 -18.02 -3.46 -0.83
C ILE A 141 -18.47 -3.89 -2.22
N LYS A 142 -18.43 -5.19 -2.47
CA LYS A 142 -19.15 -5.83 -3.56
C LYS A 142 -20.36 -6.54 -2.98
N LYS A 143 -21.54 -6.19 -3.47
CA LYS A 143 -22.81 -6.76 -3.01
C LYS A 143 -23.71 -7.04 -4.20
N ASP A 144 -24.24 -8.26 -4.25
CA ASP A 144 -25.40 -8.61 -5.06
C ASP A 144 -26.43 -9.35 -4.17
N SER A 145 -27.41 -10.04 -4.77
CA SER A 145 -28.45 -10.74 -4.01
C SER A 145 -27.92 -11.90 -3.15
N LYS A 146 -26.76 -12.46 -3.48
CA LYS A 146 -26.15 -13.63 -2.82
C LYS A 146 -24.73 -13.40 -2.35
N VAL A 147 -23.99 -12.51 -3.00
CA VAL A 147 -22.58 -12.20 -2.73
C VAL A 147 -22.49 -10.95 -1.90
N ARG A 148 -21.66 -11.00 -0.88
CA ARG A 148 -21.25 -9.88 -0.06
C ARG A 148 -19.79 -10.05 0.33
N VAL A 149 -18.93 -9.27 -0.29
CA VAL A 149 -17.49 -9.22 0.00
C VAL A 149 -17.11 -7.80 0.42
N LEU A 150 -16.38 -7.71 1.51
CA LEU A 150 -15.82 -6.47 2.05
C LEU A 150 -14.32 -6.52 1.97
N VAL A 151 -13.75 -5.41 1.54
CA VAL A 151 -12.32 -5.19 1.39
C VAL A 151 -11.98 -3.89 2.09
N LEU A 152 -11.15 -3.94 3.12
CA LEU A 152 -10.65 -2.77 3.83
C LEU A 152 -9.19 -2.55 3.50
N LEU A 153 -8.88 -1.39 2.96
CA LEU A 153 -7.50 -0.97 2.68
C LEU A 153 -6.92 -0.21 3.88
N TYR A 154 -5.78 -0.68 4.38
CA TYR A 154 -5.05 -0.08 5.49
C TYR A 154 -3.58 0.08 5.13
N VAL A 155 -3.25 1.19 4.47
CA VAL A 155 -1.88 1.52 4.03
C VAL A 155 -1.30 0.40 3.14
N ASP A 156 -0.40 -0.42 3.67
CA ASP A 156 0.28 -1.52 2.97
C ASP A 156 -0.47 -2.86 3.12
N ASP A 157 -1.44 -2.92 4.03
CA ASP A 157 -2.24 -4.10 4.34
C ASP A 157 -3.66 -3.98 3.75
N MET A 158 -4.26 -5.13 3.49
CA MET A 158 -5.66 -5.23 3.09
C MET A 158 -6.33 -6.38 3.82
N ILE A 159 -7.51 -6.12 4.38
CA ILE A 159 -8.35 -7.13 5.02
C ILE A 159 -9.52 -7.44 4.10
N ILE A 160 -9.75 -8.73 3.81
CA ILE A 160 -10.89 -9.21 3.03
C ILE A 160 -11.75 -10.11 3.91
N THR A 161 -13.07 -9.99 3.81
CA THR A 161 -14.03 -10.94 4.38
C THR A 161 -15.31 -10.97 3.55
N GLY A 162 -16.14 -11.99 3.72
CA GLY A 162 -17.40 -12.09 3.00
C GLY A 162 -18.00 -13.48 3.06
N ASN A 163 -19.18 -13.62 2.46
CA ASN A 163 -19.90 -14.89 2.40
C ASN A 163 -19.60 -15.72 1.14
N ASP A 164 -18.80 -15.20 0.21
CA ASP A 164 -18.44 -15.88 -1.04
C ASP A 164 -16.92 -16.10 -1.12
N GLU A 165 -16.49 -17.32 -0.79
CA GLU A 165 -15.06 -17.68 -0.85
C GLU A 165 -14.53 -17.76 -2.29
N GLN A 166 -15.39 -18.00 -3.29
CA GLN A 166 -14.95 -18.09 -4.68
C GLN A 166 -14.57 -16.71 -5.20
N GLU A 167 -15.41 -15.71 -4.97
CA GLU A 167 -15.12 -14.31 -5.32
C GLU A 167 -13.89 -13.80 -4.57
N ILE A 168 -13.73 -14.16 -3.30
CA ILE A 168 -12.56 -13.76 -2.50
C ILE A 168 -11.28 -14.38 -3.04
N ASN A 169 -11.29 -15.67 -3.38
CA ASN A 169 -10.12 -16.32 -3.97
C ASN A 169 -9.79 -15.76 -5.36
N ARG A 170 -10.81 -15.50 -6.20
CA ARG A 170 -10.63 -14.81 -7.49
C ARG A 170 -9.94 -13.46 -7.31
N LEU A 171 -10.45 -12.62 -6.39
CA LEU A 171 -9.86 -11.32 -6.10
C LEU A 171 -8.41 -11.45 -5.61
N LYS A 172 -8.14 -12.40 -4.70
CA LYS A 172 -6.78 -12.63 -4.20
C LYS A 172 -5.81 -13.01 -5.31
N ASP A 173 -6.19 -13.90 -6.21
CA ASP A 173 -5.34 -14.35 -7.32
C ASP A 173 -5.07 -13.21 -8.30
N GLU A 174 -6.09 -12.40 -8.61
CA GLU A 174 -5.95 -11.21 -9.44
C GLU A 174 -5.01 -10.17 -8.81
N LEU A 175 -5.16 -9.90 -7.51
CA LEU A 175 -4.31 -8.96 -6.79
C LEU A 175 -2.87 -9.49 -6.63
N ALA A 176 -2.70 -10.81 -6.49
CA ALA A 176 -1.38 -11.43 -6.47
C ALA A 176 -0.66 -11.28 -7.82
N ILE A 177 -1.38 -11.41 -8.94
CA ILE A 177 -0.81 -11.22 -10.29
C ILE A 177 -0.49 -9.74 -10.55
N ARG A 178 -1.41 -8.84 -10.21
CA ARG A 178 -1.31 -7.43 -10.61
C ARG A 178 -0.42 -6.58 -9.69
N PHE A 179 -0.38 -6.91 -8.41
CA PHE A 179 0.29 -6.11 -7.38
C PHE A 179 1.26 -6.93 -6.51
N GLU A 180 1.61 -8.15 -6.93
CA GLU A 180 2.47 -9.09 -6.16
C GLU A 180 2.03 -9.26 -4.69
N MET A 181 0.73 -9.13 -4.41
CA MET A 181 0.21 -9.26 -3.05
C MET A 181 0.41 -10.68 -2.52
N LYS A 182 0.71 -10.77 -1.22
CA LYS A 182 0.89 -12.05 -0.54
C LYS A 182 -0.06 -12.16 0.63
N ASN A 183 -0.64 -13.34 0.78
CA ASN A 183 -1.41 -13.67 1.96
C ASN A 183 -0.49 -13.75 3.17
N LEU A 184 -0.77 -12.95 4.19
CA LEU A 184 -0.14 -13.08 5.49
C LEU A 184 -0.80 -14.29 6.17
N ARG A 185 -0.04 -15.38 6.31
CA ARG A 185 -0.51 -16.55 7.05
C ARG A 185 -0.75 -16.13 8.51
N SER A 186 -2.00 -16.18 8.94
CA SER A 186 -2.41 -16.32 10.34
C SER A 186 -1.98 -17.68 10.88
#